data_AF-A0A356KYK1-F1
#
_entry.id   AF-A0A356KYK1-F1
#
_cell.length_a   1.000
_cell.length_b   1.000
_cell.length_c   1.000
_cell.angle_alpha   90.00
_cell.angle_beta   90.00
_cell.angle_gamma   90.00
#
_symmetry.space_group_name_H-M   'P 1'
#
loop_
_entity.id
_entity.type
_entity.pdbx_description
1 polymer ?
#
loop_
_entity_poly.entity_id
_entity_poly.type
_entity_poly.pdbx_seq_one_letter_code
_entity_poly.pdbx_strand_id
1 'polypeptide(L)'
;LGGGCELALACDLRIAGEGAKLGQPEVGLGIIPAAGATYRLPRLVGLGRARELIFTGRILDAAEALRIGLVEQVVPDEELEEATRALTAQIAKNSNLAVRLAKQSLNQSLVSSLDALQALESSAQGILFDDPEKRRRMTAFLEKRDQRRAKTQGPAKLQISGAAAVERSFSYEDLLGIAADMQVEDASALVPGREGRAVRLGAL
;
A
#
# COMPACT_ATOMS: atom_id res chain seq x y z
N LEU A 1 18.45 -7.19 -19.98
CA LEU A 1 18.47 -6.24 -21.10
C LEU A 1 17.34 -6.55 -22.08
N GLY A 2 16.85 -5.52 -22.77
CA GLY A 2 15.80 -5.63 -23.80
C GLY A 2 14.61 -6.45 -23.33
N GLY A 3 14.19 -7.44 -24.11
CA GLY A 3 13.09 -8.36 -23.74
C GLY A 3 13.16 -8.97 -22.33
N GLY A 4 14.37 -9.29 -21.82
CA GLY A 4 14.53 -9.76 -20.43
C GLY A 4 14.29 -8.65 -19.39
N CYS A 5 14.65 -7.39 -19.73
CA CYS A 5 14.25 -6.24 -18.93
C CYS A 5 12.73 -6.02 -19.02
N GLU A 6 12.13 -6.14 -20.20
CA GLU A 6 10.67 -5.99 -20.38
C GLU A 6 9.86 -7.01 -19.59
N LEU A 7 10.37 -8.24 -19.48
CA LEU A 7 9.79 -9.25 -18.60
C LEU A 7 9.81 -8.81 -17.13
N ALA A 8 10.94 -8.27 -16.65
CA ALA A 8 11.04 -7.73 -15.29
C ALA A 8 10.08 -6.54 -15.07
N LEU A 9 9.90 -5.67 -16.07
CA LEU A 9 8.94 -4.56 -16.00
C LEU A 9 7.49 -5.06 -15.92
N ALA A 10 7.19 -6.26 -16.42
CA ALA A 10 5.85 -6.85 -16.35
C ALA A 10 5.52 -7.47 -14.98
N CYS A 11 6.52 -7.69 -14.12
CA CYS A 11 6.31 -8.11 -12.74
C CYS A 11 5.77 -6.96 -11.88
N ASP A 12 5.09 -7.29 -10.77
CA ASP A 12 4.60 -6.27 -9.84
C ASP A 12 5.76 -5.61 -9.08
N LEU A 13 6.71 -6.43 -8.61
CA LEU A 13 7.86 -6.03 -7.81
C LEU A 13 9.15 -6.63 -8.41
N ARG A 14 10.27 -5.94 -8.21
CA ARG A 14 11.59 -6.27 -8.73
C ARG A 14 12.63 -6.11 -7.63
N ILE A 15 13.35 -7.19 -7.35
CA ILE A 15 14.58 -7.20 -6.55
C ILE A 15 15.73 -7.48 -7.53
N ALA A 16 16.82 -6.74 -7.42
CA ALA A 16 18.01 -6.94 -8.24
C ALA A 16 19.20 -7.36 -7.37
N GLY A 17 20.05 -8.20 -7.93
CA GLY A 17 21.41 -8.39 -7.42
C GLY A 17 22.30 -7.17 -7.76
N GLU A 18 23.34 -6.91 -6.98
CA GLU A 18 24.33 -5.84 -7.24
C GLU A 18 24.95 -5.91 -8.64
N GLY A 19 25.15 -7.13 -9.18
CA GLY A 19 25.70 -7.36 -10.51
C GLY A 19 24.72 -7.10 -11.67
N ALA A 20 23.44 -6.84 -11.38
CA ALA A 20 22.40 -6.74 -12.39
C ALA A 20 22.61 -5.56 -13.37
N LYS A 21 22.28 -5.82 -14.65
CA LYS A 21 22.30 -4.84 -15.74
C LYS A 21 20.93 -4.72 -16.40
N LEU A 22 20.37 -3.52 -16.41
CA LEU A 22 19.01 -3.22 -16.90
C LEU A 22 19.06 -2.16 -18.00
N GLY A 23 18.15 -2.23 -18.97
CA GLY A 23 18.15 -1.28 -20.09
C GLY A 23 17.41 -1.80 -21.32
N GLN A 24 17.11 -0.88 -22.24
CA GLN A 24 16.39 -1.11 -23.50
C GLN A 24 17.29 -0.73 -24.70
N PRO A 25 18.27 -1.58 -25.07
CA PRO A 25 19.25 -1.28 -26.11
C PRO A 25 18.71 -1.43 -27.55
N GLU A 26 17.43 -1.77 -27.73
CA GLU A 26 16.78 -2.07 -29.01
C GLU A 26 17.01 -1.01 -30.10
N VAL A 27 17.07 0.26 -29.72
CA VAL A 27 17.30 1.36 -30.67
C VAL A 27 18.66 1.26 -31.36
N GLY A 28 19.66 0.68 -30.69
CA GLY A 28 20.97 0.39 -31.29
C GLY A 28 20.92 -0.69 -32.36
N LEU A 29 19.85 -1.49 -32.38
CA LEU A 29 19.57 -2.49 -33.41
C LEU A 29 18.60 -1.97 -34.48
N GLY A 30 18.19 -0.70 -34.43
CA GLY A 30 17.23 -0.11 -35.37
C GLY A 30 15.78 -0.54 -35.12
N ILE A 31 15.46 -1.08 -33.95
CA ILE A 31 14.11 -1.49 -33.54
C ILE A 31 13.70 -0.80 -32.23
N ILE A 32 12.45 -0.97 -31.82
CA ILE A 32 11.93 -0.42 -30.55
C ILE A 32 11.74 -1.53 -29.52
N PRO A 33 11.80 -1.24 -28.21
CA PRO A 33 11.39 -2.19 -27.19
C PRO A 33 9.87 -2.38 -27.26
N ALA A 34 9.43 -3.60 -27.58
CA ALA A 34 8.07 -3.88 -28.04
C ALA A 34 7.32 -4.91 -27.18
N ALA A 35 7.94 -5.49 -26.13
CA ALA A 35 7.24 -6.31 -25.14
C ALA A 35 6.65 -5.49 -23.96
N GLY A 36 6.49 -4.18 -24.17
CA GLY A 36 5.75 -3.27 -23.31
C GLY A 36 6.60 -2.27 -22.53
N ALA A 37 7.90 -2.12 -22.80
CA ALA A 37 8.73 -1.10 -22.15
C ALA A 37 8.19 0.31 -22.36
N THR A 38 7.75 0.64 -23.58
CA THR A 38 7.20 1.97 -23.92
C THR A 38 5.94 2.30 -23.13
N TYR A 39 5.27 1.30 -22.56
CA TYR A 39 4.14 1.46 -21.67
C TYR A 39 4.54 1.45 -20.19
N ARG A 40 5.32 0.46 -19.75
CA ARG A 40 5.61 0.23 -18.32
C ARG A 40 6.74 1.10 -17.78
N LEU A 41 7.82 1.28 -18.54
CA LEU A 41 8.97 2.06 -18.09
C LEU A 41 8.62 3.51 -17.68
N PRO A 42 7.87 4.32 -18.47
CA PRO A 42 7.53 5.68 -18.06
C PRO A 42 6.63 5.75 -16.82
N ARG A 43 5.91 4.67 -16.48
CA ARG A 43 5.08 4.59 -15.27
C ARG A 43 5.90 4.25 -14.02
N LEU A 44 7.06 3.61 -14.19
CA LEU A 44 7.97 3.27 -13.10
C LEU A 44 8.95 4.41 -12.80
N VAL A 45 9.59 4.97 -13.83
CA VAL A 45 10.71 5.92 -13.65
C VAL A 45 10.39 7.34 -14.12
N GLY A 46 9.15 7.58 -14.55
CA GLY A 46 8.73 8.83 -15.18
C GLY A 46 9.11 8.93 -16.66
N LEU A 47 8.35 9.72 -17.42
CA LEU A 47 8.48 9.82 -18.87
C LEU A 47 9.84 10.36 -19.33
N GLY A 48 10.40 11.34 -18.61
CA GLY A 48 11.71 11.93 -18.95
C GLY A 48 12.84 10.90 -18.89
N ARG A 49 12.91 10.14 -17.80
CA ARG A 49 13.91 9.08 -17.63
C ARG A 49 13.69 7.94 -18.62
N ALA A 50 12.44 7.53 -18.85
CA ALA A 50 12.14 6.49 -19.83
C ALA A 50 12.61 6.84 -21.25
N ARG A 51 12.40 8.10 -21.67
CA ARG A 51 12.91 8.60 -22.97
C ARG A 51 14.44 8.55 -23.02
N GLU A 52 15.10 9.07 -21.98
CA GLU A 52 16.56 9.06 -21.88
C GLU A 52 17.12 7.63 -22.04
N LEU A 53 16.58 6.67 -21.29
CA LEU A 53 17.02 5.28 -21.34
C LEU A 53 16.75 4.60 -22.70
N ILE A 54 15.56 4.79 -23.27
CA ILE A 54 15.20 4.15 -24.54
C ILE A 54 15.94 4.79 -25.71
N PHE A 55 16.06 6.13 -25.76
CA PHE A 55 16.67 6.82 -26.89
C PHE A 55 18.19 6.64 -26.93
N THR A 56 18.84 6.57 -25.75
CA THR A 56 20.29 6.31 -25.68
C THR A 56 20.61 4.82 -25.77
N GLY A 57 19.67 3.94 -25.43
CA GLY A 57 19.89 2.51 -25.30
C GLY A 57 20.89 2.14 -24.19
N ARG A 58 21.23 3.08 -23.29
CA ARG A 58 22.27 2.85 -22.28
C ARG A 58 21.84 1.82 -21.24
N ILE A 59 22.85 1.20 -20.63
CA ILE A 59 22.68 0.17 -19.60
C ILE A 59 22.85 0.81 -18.22
N LEU A 60 21.93 0.47 -17.32
CA LEU A 60 21.94 0.80 -15.90
C LEU A 60 22.62 -0.30 -15.10
N ASP A 61 23.33 0.10 -14.06
CA ASP A 61 23.64 -0.79 -12.95
C ASP A 61 22.47 -0.86 -11.94
N ALA A 62 22.56 -1.81 -11.00
CA ALA A 62 21.54 -2.05 -10.00
C ALA A 62 21.32 -0.83 -9.08
N ALA A 63 22.40 -0.13 -8.71
CA ALA A 63 22.34 1.03 -7.83
C ALA A 63 21.57 2.20 -8.46
N GLU A 64 21.84 2.50 -9.74
CA GLU A 64 21.07 3.49 -10.47
C GLU A 64 19.62 3.05 -10.66
N ALA A 65 19.38 1.77 -10.98
CA ALA A 65 18.03 1.23 -11.14
C ALA A 65 17.18 1.42 -9.86
N LEU A 66 17.78 1.21 -8.68
CA LEU A 66 17.13 1.49 -7.39
C LEU A 66 16.84 2.98 -7.22
N ARG A 67 17.84 3.83 -7.47
CA ARG A 67 17.74 5.29 -7.28
C ARG A 67 16.63 5.92 -8.12
N ILE A 68 16.34 5.38 -9.30
CA ILE A 68 15.29 5.90 -10.19
C ILE A 68 13.93 5.20 -10.02
N GLY A 69 13.81 4.24 -9.11
CA GLY A 69 12.57 3.50 -8.89
C GLY A 69 12.27 2.44 -9.96
N LEU A 70 13.28 1.95 -10.69
CA LEU A 70 13.11 0.85 -11.63
C LEU A 70 13.02 -0.50 -10.91
N VAL A 71 13.71 -0.62 -9.78
CA VAL A 71 13.65 -1.78 -8.88
C VAL A 71 13.39 -1.30 -7.44
N GLU A 72 12.73 -2.12 -6.63
CA GLU A 72 12.36 -1.77 -5.26
C GLU A 72 13.48 -2.07 -4.26
N GLN A 73 14.37 -3.00 -4.57
CA GLN A 73 15.46 -3.42 -3.68
C GLN A 73 16.68 -3.91 -4.48
N VAL A 74 17.87 -3.67 -3.94
CA VAL A 74 19.13 -4.26 -4.38
C VAL A 74 19.76 -5.01 -3.21
N VAL A 75 20.29 -6.20 -3.47
CA VAL A 75 20.99 -7.07 -2.50
C VAL A 75 22.24 -7.68 -3.13
N PRO A 76 23.20 -8.20 -2.35
CA PRO A 76 24.28 -9.02 -2.90
C PRO A 76 23.73 -10.16 -3.78
N ASP A 77 24.46 -10.51 -4.84
CA ASP A 77 23.98 -11.46 -5.85
C ASP A 77 23.65 -12.83 -5.23
N GLU A 78 24.42 -13.26 -4.24
CA GLU A 78 24.24 -14.50 -3.48
C GLU A 78 23.00 -14.50 -2.57
N GLU A 79 22.51 -13.32 -2.17
CA GLU A 79 21.35 -13.17 -1.28
C GLU A 79 20.03 -13.00 -2.05
N LEU A 80 20.08 -12.88 -3.38
CA LEU A 80 18.90 -12.56 -4.21
C LEU A 80 17.74 -13.55 -4.03
N GLU A 81 18.04 -14.86 -3.99
CA GLU A 81 17.00 -15.88 -3.80
C GLU A 81 16.36 -15.78 -2.41
N GLU A 82 17.18 -15.61 -1.37
CA GLU A 82 16.70 -15.47 0.01
C GLU A 82 15.83 -14.22 0.16
N ALA A 83 16.29 -13.08 -0.34
CA ALA A 83 15.53 -11.82 -0.31
C ALA A 83 14.18 -11.96 -1.03
N THR A 84 14.18 -12.62 -2.19
CA THR A 84 12.94 -12.91 -2.96
C THR A 84 11.97 -13.80 -2.18
N ARG A 85 12.47 -14.88 -1.57
CA ARG A 85 11.67 -15.77 -0.71
C ARG A 85 11.14 -15.04 0.51
N ALA A 86 11.93 -14.16 1.13
CA ALA A 86 11.53 -13.38 2.28
C ALA A 86 10.38 -12.42 1.92
N LEU A 87 10.50 -11.67 0.81
CA LEU A 87 9.44 -10.76 0.35
C LEU A 87 8.15 -11.50 0.01
N THR A 88 8.26 -12.59 -0.76
CA THR A 88 7.08 -13.39 -1.13
C THR A 88 6.42 -14.04 0.08
N ALA A 89 7.19 -14.50 1.08
CA ALA A 89 6.66 -15.00 2.34
C ALA A 89 5.95 -13.92 3.16
N GLN A 90 6.41 -12.66 3.11
CA GLN A 90 5.70 -11.53 3.73
C GLN A 90 4.33 -11.30 3.07
N ILE A 91 4.28 -11.31 1.73
CA ILE A 91 3.03 -11.16 0.98
C ILE A 91 2.09 -12.33 1.26
N ALA A 92 2.60 -13.57 1.26
CA ALA A 92 1.82 -14.79 1.47
C ALA A 92 1.17 -14.90 2.87
N LYS A 93 1.69 -14.17 3.87
CA LYS A 93 1.08 -14.12 5.22
C LYS A 93 -0.23 -13.32 5.25
N ASN A 94 -0.50 -12.49 4.24
CA ASN A 94 -1.70 -11.65 4.17
C ASN A 94 -2.92 -12.41 3.65
N SER A 95 -4.11 -11.77 3.65
CA SER A 95 -5.30 -12.38 3.03
C SER A 95 -5.08 -12.47 1.52
N ASN A 96 -5.15 -13.68 0.97
CA ASN A 96 -4.95 -13.93 -0.46
C ASN A 96 -5.96 -13.13 -1.30
N LEU A 97 -7.25 -13.16 -0.92
CA LEU A 97 -8.30 -12.43 -1.62
C LEU A 97 -8.08 -10.91 -1.56
N ALA A 98 -7.68 -10.38 -0.39
CA ALA A 98 -7.39 -8.96 -0.24
C ALA A 98 -6.19 -8.52 -1.10
N VAL A 99 -5.10 -9.29 -1.12
CA VAL A 99 -3.92 -9.01 -1.96
C VAL A 99 -4.29 -9.03 -3.44
N ARG A 100 -5.10 -10.01 -3.88
CA ARG A 100 -5.55 -10.10 -5.28
C ARG A 100 -6.39 -8.91 -5.70
N LEU A 101 -7.36 -8.52 -4.89
CA LEU A 101 -8.23 -7.38 -5.17
C LEU A 101 -7.45 -6.05 -5.13
N ALA A 102 -6.52 -5.89 -4.17
CA ALA A 102 -5.64 -4.73 -4.12
C ALA A 102 -4.76 -4.62 -5.37
N LYS A 103 -4.16 -5.73 -5.82
CA LYS A 103 -3.40 -5.78 -7.08
C LYS A 103 -4.27 -5.37 -8.27
N GLN A 104 -5.51 -5.85 -8.34
CA GLN A 104 -6.43 -5.47 -9.41
C GLN A 104 -6.75 -3.97 -9.40
N SER A 105 -7.06 -3.39 -8.23
CA SER A 105 -7.31 -1.95 -8.09
C SER A 105 -6.08 -1.12 -8.48
N LEU A 106 -4.88 -1.50 -8.03
CA LEU A 106 -3.63 -0.81 -8.39
C LEU A 106 -3.40 -0.84 -9.90
N ASN A 107 -3.60 -2.00 -10.56
CA ASN A 107 -3.46 -2.10 -12.00
C ASN A 107 -4.47 -1.23 -12.76
N GLN A 108 -5.70 -1.11 -12.23
CA GLN A 108 -6.74 -0.26 -12.84
C GLN A 108 -6.54 1.23 -12.59
N SER A 109 -5.86 1.61 -11.50
CA SER A 109 -5.57 3.01 -11.18
C SER A 109 -4.80 3.74 -12.29
N LEU A 110 -4.05 2.99 -13.12
CA LEU A 110 -3.23 3.54 -14.19
C LEU A 110 -4.04 3.94 -15.44
N VAL A 111 -5.31 3.53 -15.54
CA VAL A 111 -6.16 3.71 -16.73
C VAL A 111 -7.57 4.20 -16.42
N SER A 112 -7.96 4.24 -15.14
CA SER A 112 -9.32 4.59 -14.71
C SER A 112 -9.41 6.05 -14.26
N SER A 113 -10.60 6.64 -14.36
CA SER A 113 -10.93 7.85 -13.59
C SER A 113 -10.99 7.52 -12.09
N LEU A 114 -10.88 8.55 -11.26
CA LEU A 114 -11.01 8.39 -9.81
C LEU A 114 -12.36 7.77 -9.42
N ASP A 115 -13.46 8.26 -9.99
CA ASP A 115 -14.81 7.75 -9.71
C ASP A 115 -14.97 6.27 -10.07
N ALA A 116 -14.43 5.87 -11.23
CA ALA A 116 -14.46 4.47 -11.66
C ALA A 116 -13.62 3.57 -10.74
N LEU A 117 -12.46 4.06 -10.31
CA LEU A 117 -11.60 3.35 -9.37
C LEU A 117 -12.28 3.21 -8.00
N GLN A 118 -12.90 4.26 -7.48
CA GLN A 118 -13.61 4.23 -6.20
C GLN A 118 -14.82 3.27 -6.23
N ALA A 119 -15.54 3.21 -7.35
CA ALA A 119 -16.62 2.24 -7.53
C ALA A 119 -16.09 0.79 -7.53
N LEU A 120 -14.95 0.56 -8.20
CA LEU A 120 -14.26 -0.73 -8.17
C LEU A 120 -13.81 -1.10 -6.75
N GLU A 121 -13.19 -0.18 -6.03
CA GLU A 121 -12.72 -0.36 -4.66
C GLU A 121 -13.86 -0.63 -3.69
N SER A 122 -14.97 0.10 -3.81
CA SER A 122 -16.19 -0.12 -3.01
C SER A 122 -16.73 -1.53 -3.21
N SER A 123 -16.78 -2.00 -4.47
CA SER A 123 -17.22 -3.36 -4.80
C SER A 123 -16.27 -4.42 -4.25
N ALA A 124 -14.95 -4.22 -4.44
CA ALA A 124 -13.92 -5.11 -3.90
C ALA A 124 -13.99 -5.20 -2.37
N GLN A 125 -14.20 -4.07 -1.70
CA GLN A 125 -14.34 -4.02 -0.26
C GLN A 125 -15.62 -4.71 0.21
N GLY A 126 -16.73 -4.54 -0.50
CA GLY A 126 -17.98 -5.27 -0.23
C GLY A 126 -17.77 -6.80 -0.23
N ILE A 127 -17.04 -7.32 -1.22
CA ILE A 127 -16.65 -8.74 -1.28
C ILE A 127 -15.81 -9.15 -0.06
N LEU A 128 -14.81 -8.34 0.31
CA LEU A 128 -13.96 -8.61 1.47
C LEU A 128 -14.70 -8.50 2.80
N PHE A 129 -15.76 -7.69 2.89
CA PHE A 129 -16.58 -7.58 4.09
C PHE A 129 -17.30 -8.89 4.42
N ASP A 130 -17.63 -9.67 3.39
CA ASP A 130 -18.28 -10.98 3.53
C ASP A 130 -17.31 -12.17 3.61
N ASP A 131 -16.02 -11.96 3.32
CA ASP A 131 -14.98 -12.98 3.43
C ASP A 131 -14.81 -13.49 4.89
N PRO A 132 -15.01 -14.79 5.16
CA PRO A 132 -14.78 -15.38 6.48
C PRO A 132 -13.34 -15.17 6.98
N GLU A 133 -12.35 -15.15 6.08
CA GLU A 133 -10.95 -14.94 6.44
C GLU A 133 -10.72 -13.52 6.97
N LYS A 134 -11.39 -12.51 6.40
CA LYS A 134 -11.38 -11.15 6.96
C LYS A 134 -11.96 -11.14 8.38
N ARG A 135 -13.09 -11.81 8.62
CA ARG A 135 -13.70 -11.87 9.97
C ARG A 135 -12.73 -12.48 10.97
N ARG A 136 -12.15 -13.65 10.64
CA ARG A 136 -11.14 -14.33 11.49
C ARG A 136 -9.95 -13.44 11.81
N ARG A 137 -9.36 -12.79 10.80
CA ARG A 137 -8.20 -11.91 10.97
C ARG A 137 -8.50 -10.69 11.82
N MET A 138 -9.66 -10.05 11.61
CA MET A 138 -10.07 -8.88 12.39
C MET A 138 -10.30 -9.24 13.86
N THR A 139 -10.97 -10.35 14.14
CA THR A 139 -11.15 -10.85 15.51
C THR A 139 -9.81 -11.06 16.20
N ALA A 140 -8.89 -11.80 15.57
CA ALA A 140 -7.56 -12.05 16.12
C ALA A 140 -6.76 -10.75 16.36
N PHE A 141 -6.91 -9.75 15.48
CA PHE A 141 -6.28 -8.45 15.64
C PHE A 141 -6.83 -7.71 16.88
N LEU A 142 -8.16 -7.65 17.03
CA LEU A 142 -8.81 -7.01 18.16
C LEU A 142 -8.47 -7.70 19.49
N GLU A 143 -8.51 -9.03 19.55
CA GLU A 143 -8.13 -9.80 20.74
C GLU A 143 -6.67 -9.52 21.15
N LYS A 144 -5.75 -9.50 20.18
CA LYS A 144 -4.33 -9.18 20.45
C LYS A 144 -4.15 -7.74 20.93
N ARG A 145 -4.93 -6.79 20.39
CA ARG A 145 -4.94 -5.39 20.84
C ARG A 145 -5.38 -5.30 22.30
N ASP A 146 -6.42 -6.03 22.67
CA ASP A 146 -7.00 -5.99 24.01
C ASP A 146 -6.07 -6.67 25.03
N GLN A 147 -5.45 -7.79 24.69
CA GLN A 147 -4.40 -8.43 25.50
C GLN A 147 -3.22 -7.49 25.77
N ARG A 148 -2.80 -6.68 24.77
CA ARG A 148 -1.72 -5.70 24.94
C ARG A 148 -2.14 -4.55 25.85
N ARG A 149 -3.38 -4.05 25.72
CA ARG A 149 -3.94 -3.02 26.62
C ARG A 149 -3.99 -3.53 28.06
N ALA A 150 -4.48 -4.74 28.29
CA ALA A 150 -4.54 -5.38 29.61
C ALA A 150 -3.16 -5.64 30.25
N LYS A 151 -2.11 -5.84 29.44
CA LYS A 151 -0.72 -5.94 29.95
C LYS A 151 -0.10 -4.58 30.30
N THR A 152 -0.53 -3.52 29.64
CA THR A 152 0.00 -2.16 29.83
C THR A 152 -0.70 -1.43 30.99
N GLN A 153 -1.99 -1.70 31.17
CA GLN A 153 -2.73 -1.37 32.38
C GLN A 153 -2.51 -2.50 33.39
N GLY A 154 -1.47 -2.44 34.22
CA GLY A 154 -1.32 -3.35 35.36
C GLY A 154 -2.62 -3.42 36.20
N PRO A 155 -2.86 -4.47 37.00
CA PRO A 155 -4.17 -4.73 37.60
C PRO A 155 -4.64 -3.47 38.32
N ALA A 156 -5.75 -2.90 37.86
CA ALA A 156 -6.35 -1.73 38.47
C ALA A 156 -6.82 -2.13 39.89
N LYS A 157 -5.97 -1.91 40.90
CA LYS A 157 -6.44 -1.79 42.28
C LYS A 157 -7.16 -0.45 42.38
N LEU A 158 -8.41 -0.44 41.98
CA LEU A 158 -9.32 0.65 42.29
C LEU A 158 -10.35 0.10 43.28
N GLN A 159 -10.02 0.19 44.57
CA GLN A 159 -11.06 0.22 45.60
C GLN A 159 -11.84 1.51 45.40
N ILE A 160 -13.05 1.41 44.83
CA ILE A 160 -14.04 2.47 44.98
C ILE A 160 -15.13 1.92 45.88
N SER A 161 -15.06 2.28 47.16
CA SER A 161 -16.21 2.27 48.04
C SER A 161 -17.08 3.48 47.69
N GLY A 162 -18.23 3.23 47.05
CA GLY A 162 -19.37 4.15 46.97
C GLY A 162 -19.20 5.42 46.13
N ALA A 163 -19.85 5.48 44.96
CA ALA A 163 -20.74 6.58 44.55
C ALA A 163 -21.21 6.38 43.09
N ALA A 164 -22.51 6.62 42.89
CA ALA A 164 -23.33 6.58 41.69
C ALA A 164 -22.63 6.67 40.30
N ALA A 165 -23.00 5.72 39.44
CA ALA A 165 -22.82 5.83 38.00
C ALA A 165 -23.62 7.02 37.45
N VAL A 166 -22.95 7.90 36.71
CA VAL A 166 -23.60 8.83 35.78
C VAL A 166 -23.23 8.37 34.38
N GLU A 167 -24.09 7.54 33.78
CA GLU A 167 -24.10 7.36 32.34
C GLU A 167 -24.63 8.66 31.72
N ARG A 168 -23.78 9.39 31.01
CA ARG A 168 -24.25 10.37 30.01
C ARG A 168 -23.94 9.82 28.63
N SER A 169 -24.99 9.42 27.93
CA SER A 169 -25.00 9.30 26.49
C SER A 169 -24.94 10.71 25.89
N PHE A 170 -24.00 10.94 24.97
CA PHE A 170 -24.00 12.14 24.15
C PHE A 170 -24.80 11.85 22.88
N SER A 171 -25.76 12.72 22.59
CA SER A 171 -26.56 12.69 21.37
C SER A 171 -25.75 13.26 20.19
N TYR A 172 -26.25 13.04 18.97
CA TYR A 172 -25.61 13.58 17.76
C TYR A 172 -25.55 15.11 17.77
N GLU A 173 -26.53 15.78 18.38
CA GLU A 173 -26.56 17.23 18.51
C GLU A 173 -25.50 17.77 19.48
N ASP A 174 -25.16 17.00 20.53
CA ASP A 174 -24.10 17.39 21.47
C ASP A 174 -22.72 17.39 20.81
N LEU A 175 -22.49 16.46 19.88
CA LEU A 175 -21.24 16.38 19.11
C LEU A 175 -21.13 17.49 18.06
N LEU A 176 -22.26 17.90 17.47
CA LEU A 176 -22.32 19.03 16.54
C LEU A 176 -22.05 20.37 17.24
N GLY A 177 -22.52 20.55 18.47
CA GLY A 177 -22.22 21.74 19.29
C GLY A 177 -20.71 21.89 19.55
N ILE A 178 -20.02 20.79 19.84
CA ILE A 178 -18.56 20.79 20.07
C ILE A 178 -17.79 21.08 18.77
N ALA A 179 -18.28 20.62 17.61
CA ALA A 179 -17.67 20.90 16.32
C ALA A 179 -17.82 22.37 15.88
N ALA A 180 -18.94 23.02 16.24
CA ALA A 180 -19.20 24.42 15.94
C ALA A 180 -18.24 25.37 16.71
N ASP A 181 -17.88 25.04 17.95
CA ASP A 181 -16.91 25.80 18.75
C ASP A 181 -15.45 25.67 18.23
N MET A 182 -15.18 24.73 17.33
CA MET A 182 -13.83 24.48 16.78
C MET A 182 -13.57 25.08 15.39
N GLN A 183 -14.52 25.86 14.82
CA GLN A 183 -14.43 26.49 13.49
C GLN A 183 -13.90 25.57 12.37
N VAL A 184 -14.47 24.36 12.25
CA VAL A 184 -14.18 23.44 11.14
C VAL A 184 -15.24 23.61 10.05
N GLU A 185 -14.87 24.16 8.90
CA GLU A 185 -15.81 24.52 7.82
C GLU A 185 -16.33 23.36 6.96
N ASP A 186 -15.97 22.10 7.23
CA ASP A 186 -16.54 20.96 6.51
C ASP A 186 -16.75 19.73 7.40
N ALA A 187 -18.01 19.51 7.79
CA ALA A 187 -18.46 18.41 8.65
C ALA A 187 -18.79 17.12 7.87
N SER A 188 -18.64 17.11 6.54
CA SER A 188 -18.99 15.94 5.71
C SER A 188 -18.01 14.76 5.82
N ALA A 189 -16.84 14.96 6.43
CA ALA A 189 -15.81 13.93 6.62
C ALA A 189 -15.92 13.12 7.93
N LEU A 190 -16.92 13.39 8.78
CA LEU A 190 -17.12 12.68 10.04
C LEU A 190 -17.95 11.40 9.85
N VAL A 191 -17.30 10.32 9.41
CA VAL A 191 -17.90 8.97 9.49
C VAL A 191 -17.73 8.44 10.93
N PRO A 192 -18.77 7.89 11.59
CA PRO A 192 -18.66 7.47 12.99
C PRO A 192 -17.78 6.21 13.10
N GLY A 193 -16.53 6.38 13.50
CA GLY A 193 -15.66 5.29 13.94
C GLY A 193 -16.08 4.81 15.32
N ARG A 194 -16.40 3.51 15.47
CA ARG A 194 -16.48 2.89 16.79
C ARG A 194 -15.11 2.98 17.47
N GLU A 195 -15.11 3.59 18.65
CA GLU A 195 -13.97 3.85 19.56
C GLU A 195 -12.94 4.88 19.06
N GLY A 196 -13.04 6.08 19.62
CA GLY A 196 -12.28 7.26 19.23
C GLY A 196 -10.77 7.11 19.37
N ARG A 197 -10.08 7.35 18.25
CA ARG A 197 -8.76 8.00 18.14
C ARG A 197 -8.73 8.74 16.80
N ALA A 198 -8.79 10.07 16.85
CA ALA A 198 -8.52 10.91 15.69
C ALA A 198 -7.03 10.81 15.32
N VAL A 199 -6.72 10.39 14.10
CA VAL A 199 -5.37 10.46 13.54
C VAL A 199 -5.28 11.77 12.75
N ARG A 200 -4.47 12.73 13.21
CA ARG A 200 -4.09 13.90 12.42
C ARG A 200 -3.18 13.45 11.29
N LEU A 201 -3.64 13.53 10.04
CA LEU A 201 -2.78 13.51 8.86
C LEU A 201 -2.54 14.96 8.45
N GLY A 202 -1.33 15.46 8.72
CA GLY A 202 -0.86 16.72 8.16
C GLY A 202 -0.38 16.45 6.73
N ALA A 203 -0.92 17.21 5.78
CA ALA A 203 -0.38 17.31 4.43
C ALA A 203 0.89 18.17 4.45
N LEU A 204 1.92 17.71 3.72
CA LEU A 204 2.84 18.59 3.00
C LEU A 204 2.45 18.55 1.53
#